data_AF-A0A0L1ITW9-F1
#
_entry.id   AF-A0A0L1ITW9-F1
#
_cell.length_a   1.000
_cell.length_b   1.000
_cell.length_c   1.000
_cell.angle_alpha   90.00
_cell.angle_beta   90.00
_cell.angle_gamma   90.00
#
_symmetry.space_group_name_H-M   'P 1'
#
loop_
_entity.id
_entity.type
_entity.pdbx_description
1 polymer ?
#
loop_
_entity_poly.entity_id
_entity_poly.type
_entity_poly.pdbx_seq_one_letter_code
_entity_poly.pdbx_strand_id
1 'polypeptide(L)'
;MTSLLEERIRKVILRMSGHNNCVEWQETLKSWTDDEIVKEMMKWTMPAVKVLMNREEPPTFKDLKDIPWVSTRQLGVYLKLIFESLENPTAFDHFVYPGSAIRWDVGGLNHHRRGHESKPGPRRQQKFGTLFKVEMDCHFPSIKKEESVRHLCLFAMAMYTYIFGAFRNPDENQVLA
;
A
#
# COMPACT_ATOMS: atom_id res chain seq x y z
N MET A 1 22.12 12.17 -2.50
CA MET A 1 21.65 11.37 -1.35
C MET A 1 20.36 10.70 -1.78
N THR A 2 20.35 9.37 -1.82
CA THR A 2 19.17 8.55 -2.08
C THR A 2 18.22 8.69 -0.88
N SER A 3 16.91 8.78 -1.09
CA SER A 3 15.97 8.88 0.03
C SER A 3 15.85 7.53 0.77
N LEU A 4 15.59 7.54 2.08
CA LEU A 4 15.42 6.31 2.86
C LEU A 4 14.23 5.48 2.33
N LEU A 5 13.19 6.14 1.82
CA LEU A 5 12.10 5.45 1.14
C LEU A 5 12.58 4.67 -0.08
N GLU A 6 13.42 5.26 -0.94
CA GLU A 6 13.99 4.55 -2.11
C GLU A 6 14.81 3.33 -1.68
N GLU A 7 15.63 3.46 -0.64
CA GLU A 7 16.38 2.34 -0.09
C GLU A 7 15.47 1.22 0.43
N ARG A 8 14.39 1.59 1.14
CA ARG A 8 13.37 0.65 1.61
C ARG A 8 12.69 -0.05 0.42
N ILE A 9 12.35 0.68 -0.65
CA ILE A 9 11.75 0.11 -1.87
C ILE A 9 12.72 -0.91 -2.50
N ARG A 10 13.99 -0.56 -2.66
CA ARG A 10 15.01 -1.47 -3.24
C ARG A 10 15.21 -2.73 -2.40
N LYS A 11 15.25 -2.60 -1.08
CA LYS A 11 15.29 -3.76 -0.16
C LYS A 11 14.09 -4.68 -0.36
N VAL A 12 12.88 -4.11 -0.54
CA VAL A 12 11.68 -4.90 -0.82
C VAL A 12 11.75 -5.59 -2.17
N ILE A 13 12.16 -4.90 -3.25
CA ILE A 13 12.31 -5.50 -4.59
C ILE A 13 13.22 -6.74 -4.51
N LEU A 14 14.39 -6.60 -3.88
CA LEU A 14 15.34 -7.70 -3.71
C LEU A 14 14.71 -8.90 -2.98
N ARG A 15 13.97 -8.64 -1.89
CA ARG A 15 13.30 -9.70 -1.12
C ARG A 15 12.20 -10.37 -1.94
N MET A 16 11.38 -9.59 -2.63
CA MET A 16 10.29 -10.10 -3.48
C MET A 16 10.81 -10.96 -4.62
N SER A 17 11.92 -10.57 -5.26
CA SER A 17 12.55 -11.35 -6.32
C SER A 17 13.13 -12.70 -5.85
N GLY A 18 13.45 -12.82 -4.55
CA GLY A 18 13.97 -14.06 -3.94
C GLY A 18 12.89 -15.07 -3.52
N HIS A 19 11.60 -14.68 -3.51
CA HIS A 19 10.52 -15.59 -3.15
C HIS A 19 10.06 -16.44 -4.35
N ASN A 20 9.63 -17.68 -4.07
CA ASN A 20 9.01 -18.57 -5.06
C ASN A 20 7.58 -18.09 -5.36
N ASN A 21 7.48 -16.98 -6.08
CA ASN A 21 6.22 -16.38 -6.50
C ASN A 21 5.65 -17.09 -7.74
N CYS A 22 4.38 -16.82 -8.06
CA CYS A 22 3.78 -17.36 -9.29
C CYS A 22 4.49 -16.82 -10.55
N VAL A 23 4.34 -17.55 -11.66
CA VAL A 23 5.02 -17.26 -12.93
C VAL A 23 4.69 -15.85 -13.42
N GLU A 24 3.42 -15.46 -13.32
CA GLU A 24 2.91 -14.15 -13.72
C GLU A 24 3.58 -13.01 -12.94
N TRP A 25 3.85 -13.24 -11.65
CA TRP A 25 4.56 -12.28 -10.81
C TRP A 25 6.01 -12.13 -11.24
N GLN A 26 6.69 -13.25 -11.53
CA GLN A 26 8.08 -13.21 -12.00
C GLN A 26 8.22 -12.57 -13.38
N GLU A 27 7.29 -12.86 -14.30
CA GLU A 27 7.26 -12.24 -15.63
C GLU A 27 7.01 -10.74 -15.54
N THR A 28 6.08 -10.33 -14.68
CA THR A 28 5.80 -8.92 -14.40
C THR A 28 7.05 -8.20 -13.87
N LEU A 29 7.72 -8.78 -12.87
CA LEU A 29 8.95 -8.18 -12.32
C LEU A 29 10.10 -8.14 -13.34
N LYS A 30 10.22 -9.13 -14.23
CA LYS A 30 11.24 -9.13 -15.29
C LYS A 30 11.00 -8.04 -16.34
N SER A 31 9.77 -7.58 -16.49
CA SER A 31 9.41 -6.55 -17.49
C SER A 31 9.82 -5.14 -17.08
N TRP A 32 10.20 -4.93 -15.81
CA TRP A 32 10.63 -3.65 -15.28
C TRP A 32 12.00 -3.77 -14.64
N THR A 33 12.82 -2.75 -14.84
CA THR A 33 14.05 -2.57 -14.07
C THR A 33 13.73 -2.09 -12.66
N ASP A 34 14.61 -2.39 -11.70
CA ASP A 34 14.49 -1.88 -10.33
C ASP A 34 14.34 -0.35 -10.29
N ASP A 35 15.02 0.37 -11.17
CA ASP A 35 14.96 1.82 -11.26
C ASP A 35 13.61 2.31 -11.78
N GLU A 36 12.98 1.61 -12.72
CA GLU A 36 11.62 1.91 -13.17
C GLU A 36 10.61 1.67 -12.06
N ILE A 37 10.75 0.58 -11.31
CA ILE A 37 9.89 0.29 -10.16
C ILE A 37 10.04 1.40 -9.13
N VAL A 38 11.27 1.74 -8.73
CA VAL A 38 11.53 2.81 -7.75
C VAL A 38 10.95 4.14 -8.24
N LYS A 39 11.15 4.48 -9.51
CA LYS A 39 10.61 5.72 -10.10
C LYS A 39 9.09 5.77 -10.04
N GLU A 40 8.39 4.72 -10.45
CA GLU A 40 6.93 4.69 -10.43
C GLU A 40 6.40 4.65 -8.98
N MET A 41 7.05 3.92 -8.09
CA MET A 41 6.72 3.90 -6.66
C MET A 41 6.85 5.30 -6.05
N MET A 42 7.97 5.97 -6.32
CA MET A 42 8.19 7.34 -5.87
C MET A 42 7.23 8.32 -6.52
N LYS A 43 6.85 8.14 -7.78
CA LYS A 43 5.93 9.05 -8.46
C LYS A 43 4.54 9.04 -7.83
N TRP A 44 3.97 7.87 -7.59
CA TRP A 44 2.55 7.70 -7.27
C TRP A 44 2.25 7.47 -5.78
N THR A 45 3.27 7.27 -4.94
CA THR A 45 3.10 7.28 -3.48
C THR A 45 2.60 8.65 -3.03
N MET A 46 1.63 8.68 -2.11
CA MET A 46 1.08 9.93 -1.60
C MET A 46 2.15 10.74 -0.85
N PRO A 47 2.19 12.08 -0.97
CA PRO A 47 3.24 12.89 -0.32
C PRO A 47 3.37 12.67 1.20
N ALA A 48 2.25 12.61 1.92
CA ALA A 48 2.25 12.33 3.37
C ALA A 48 2.88 10.96 3.70
N VAL A 49 2.70 9.98 2.82
CA VAL A 49 3.24 8.62 2.97
C VAL A 49 4.73 8.61 2.68
N LYS A 50 5.20 9.39 1.68
CA LYS A 50 6.63 9.57 1.44
C LYS A 50 7.33 10.15 2.66
N VAL A 51 6.77 11.22 3.23
CA VAL A 51 7.32 11.86 4.44
C VAL A 51 7.36 10.86 5.59
N LEU A 52 6.29 10.10 5.79
CA LEU A 52 6.21 9.11 6.85
C LEU A 52 7.25 7.99 6.70
N MET A 53 7.40 7.43 5.50
CA MET A 53 8.31 6.31 5.24
C MET A 53 9.78 6.70 5.12
N ASN A 54 10.06 7.99 4.95
CA ASN A 54 11.42 8.51 4.91
C ASN A 54 12.00 8.77 6.31
N ARG A 55 11.24 8.47 7.38
CA ARG A 55 11.73 8.49 8.77
C ARG A 55 12.54 7.23 9.07
N GLU A 56 13.52 7.36 9.95
CA GLU A 56 14.31 6.22 10.44
C GLU A 56 13.41 5.29 11.27
N GLU A 57 12.58 5.87 12.15
CA GLU A 57 11.66 5.12 12.99
C GLU A 57 10.50 4.50 12.17
N PRO A 58 10.10 3.26 12.50
CA PRO A 58 8.90 2.66 11.92
C PRO A 58 7.64 3.49 12.24
N PRO A 59 6.68 3.58 11.30
CA PRO A 59 5.43 4.30 11.52
C PRO A 59 4.59 3.65 12.63
N THR A 60 4.06 4.47 13.53
CA THR A 60 3.12 4.01 14.57
C THR A 60 1.71 3.86 14.01
N PHE A 61 0.81 3.17 14.73
CA PHE A 61 -0.61 3.11 14.36
C PHE A 61 -1.24 4.51 14.25
N LYS A 62 -0.83 5.45 15.11
CA LYS A 62 -1.28 6.84 15.07
C LYS A 62 -0.82 7.54 13.80
N ASP A 63 0.46 7.39 13.42
CA ASP A 63 0.98 7.95 12.17
C ASP A 63 0.19 7.43 10.96
N LEU A 64 -0.10 6.13 10.94
CA LEU A 64 -0.89 5.49 9.90
C LEU A 64 -2.34 6.00 9.90
N LYS A 65 -2.92 6.23 11.08
CA LYS A 65 -4.24 6.81 11.23
C LYS A 65 -4.29 8.22 10.67
N ASP A 66 -3.24 9.01 10.82
CA ASP A 66 -3.23 10.40 10.38
C ASP A 66 -2.98 10.57 8.87
N ILE A 67 -2.70 9.48 8.14
CA ILE A 67 -2.67 9.49 6.67
C ILE A 67 -4.05 9.93 6.13
N PRO A 68 -4.11 10.98 5.29
CA PRO A 68 -5.38 11.45 4.75
C PRO A 68 -5.96 10.44 3.74
N TRP A 69 -7.28 10.28 3.80
CA TRP A 69 -8.02 9.64 2.72
C TRP A 69 -8.23 10.61 1.56
N VAL A 70 -8.01 10.14 0.33
CA VAL A 70 -8.37 10.86 -0.89
C VAL A 70 -9.54 10.16 -1.57
N SER A 71 -10.68 10.84 -1.66
CA SER A 71 -11.82 10.33 -2.43
C SER A 71 -11.53 10.43 -3.92
N THR A 72 -11.31 9.29 -4.57
CA THR A 72 -10.95 9.23 -5.98
C THR A 72 -11.50 7.98 -6.67
N ARG A 73 -11.77 8.09 -7.98
CA ARG A 73 -12.10 6.95 -8.85
C ARG A 73 -10.86 6.26 -9.43
N GLN A 74 -9.68 6.81 -9.13
CA GLN A 74 -8.40 6.29 -9.59
C GLN A 74 -8.06 4.93 -8.98
N LEU A 75 -7.19 4.19 -9.66
CA LEU A 75 -6.61 2.95 -9.16
C LEU A 75 -5.53 3.25 -8.14
N GLY A 76 -5.27 2.31 -7.23
CA GLY A 76 -4.23 2.50 -6.24
C GLY A 76 -4.30 1.55 -5.07
N VAL A 77 -3.65 1.95 -3.98
CA VAL A 77 -3.57 1.19 -2.73
C VAL A 77 -4.08 2.04 -1.59
N TYR A 78 -4.94 1.44 -0.77
CA TYR A 78 -5.43 2.00 0.47
C TYR A 78 -4.90 1.25 1.69
N LEU A 79 -4.93 1.93 2.81
CA LEU A 79 -4.77 1.37 4.14
C LEU A 79 -6.14 1.38 4.83
N LYS A 80 -6.57 0.23 5.37
CA LYS A 80 -7.73 0.11 6.25
C LYS A 80 -7.24 -0.17 7.66
N LEU A 81 -7.63 0.70 8.58
CA LEU A 81 -7.34 0.58 10.00
C LEU A 81 -8.63 0.18 10.73
N ILE A 82 -8.53 -0.81 11.62
CA ILE A 82 -9.63 -1.25 12.48
C ILE A 82 -9.16 -1.17 13.93
N PHE A 83 -9.91 -0.50 14.79
CA PHE A 83 -9.52 -0.27 16.19
C PHE A 83 -10.73 -0.03 17.11
N GLU A 84 -10.59 -0.36 18.40
CA GLU A 84 -11.63 -0.10 19.41
C GLU A 84 -11.45 1.25 20.10
N SER A 85 -10.24 1.54 20.61
CA SER A 85 -9.89 2.83 21.23
C SER A 85 -8.46 3.24 20.85
N LEU A 86 -8.21 4.54 20.76
CA LEU A 86 -6.86 5.10 20.58
C LEU A 86 -6.07 5.23 21.88
N GLU A 87 -6.75 5.22 23.02
CA GLU A 87 -6.15 5.51 24.31
C GLU A 87 -5.42 4.28 24.89
N ASN A 88 -5.69 3.08 24.37
CA ASN A 88 -5.05 1.85 24.78
C ASN A 88 -4.13 1.31 23.68
N PRO A 89 -2.82 1.64 23.71
CA PRO A 89 -1.83 1.16 22.74
C PRO A 89 -1.48 -0.33 22.90
N THR A 90 -1.95 -0.99 23.96
CA THR A 90 -1.74 -2.42 24.23
C THR A 90 -2.95 -3.29 23.91
N ALA A 91 -4.04 -2.70 23.41
CA ALA A 91 -5.20 -3.48 22.98
C ALA A 91 -4.80 -4.32 21.77
N PHE A 92 -5.00 -5.64 21.84
CA PHE A 92 -4.86 -6.59 20.71
C PHE A 92 -5.90 -6.37 19.59
N ASP A 93 -6.43 -5.14 19.48
CA ASP A 93 -7.60 -4.77 18.69
C ASP A 93 -7.28 -3.76 17.59
N HIS A 94 -6.00 -3.44 17.37
CA HIS A 94 -5.53 -2.57 16.29
C HIS A 94 -5.04 -3.40 15.10
N PHE A 95 -5.77 -3.33 13.99
CA PHE A 95 -5.42 -4.05 12.77
C PHE A 95 -5.14 -3.09 11.63
N VAL A 96 -4.08 -3.41 10.88
CA VAL A 96 -3.62 -2.65 9.71
C VAL A 96 -3.73 -3.54 8.48
N TYR A 97 -4.57 -3.15 7.53
CA TYR A 97 -4.81 -3.90 6.30
C TYR A 97 -4.55 -3.04 5.06
N PRO A 98 -3.42 -3.25 4.35
CA PRO A 98 -3.26 -2.75 3.01
C PRO A 98 -4.21 -3.47 2.05
N GLY A 99 -4.79 -2.73 1.11
CA GLY A 99 -5.62 -3.30 0.05
C GLY A 99 -5.48 -2.51 -1.24
N SER A 100 -5.71 -3.15 -2.37
CA SER A 100 -5.63 -2.52 -3.69
C SER A 100 -7.01 -2.32 -4.30
N ALA A 101 -7.15 -1.25 -5.08
CA ALA A 101 -8.27 -0.99 -5.96
C ALA A 101 -7.75 -0.99 -7.40
N ILE A 102 -7.91 -2.12 -8.08
CA ILE A 102 -7.31 -2.40 -9.39
C ILE A 102 -8.35 -2.44 -10.54
N ARG A 103 -9.61 -2.12 -10.24
CA ARG A 103 -10.71 -2.12 -11.21
C ARG A 103 -11.22 -0.70 -11.42
N TRP A 104 -11.02 -0.19 -12.63
CA TRP A 104 -11.41 1.18 -12.98
C TRP A 104 -12.92 1.27 -13.22
N ASP A 105 -13.46 0.30 -13.95
CA ASP A 105 -14.86 0.16 -14.36
C ASP A 105 -15.85 0.19 -13.19
N VAL A 106 -15.41 -0.27 -12.01
CA VAL A 106 -16.23 -0.26 -10.78
C VAL A 106 -16.07 0.99 -9.93
N GLY A 107 -15.13 1.88 -10.27
CA GLY A 107 -14.93 3.18 -9.61
C GLY A 107 -13.75 3.26 -8.64
N GLY A 108 -12.74 2.39 -8.77
CA GLY A 108 -11.45 2.51 -8.08
C GLY A 108 -11.54 2.58 -6.54
N LEU A 109 -10.67 3.38 -5.93
CA LEU A 109 -10.56 3.51 -4.47
C LEU A 109 -11.89 3.88 -3.79
N ASN A 110 -12.70 4.74 -4.41
CA ASN A 110 -14.02 5.13 -3.89
C ASN A 110 -15.02 3.98 -3.82
N HIS A 111 -14.96 3.04 -4.77
CA HIS A 111 -15.83 1.87 -4.74
C HIS A 111 -15.50 0.97 -3.54
N HIS A 112 -14.21 0.69 -3.34
CA HIS A 112 -13.75 -0.15 -2.24
C HIS A 112 -14.12 0.45 -0.89
N ARG A 113 -13.93 1.77 -0.69
CA ARG A 113 -14.33 2.42 0.57
C ARG A 113 -15.81 2.21 0.87
N ARG A 114 -16.68 2.52 -0.10
CA ARG A 114 -18.14 2.33 0.07
C ARG A 114 -18.49 0.88 0.39
N GLY A 115 -17.86 -0.08 -0.28
CA GLY A 115 -18.09 -1.51 -0.02
C GLY A 115 -17.62 -1.98 1.36
N HIS A 116 -16.66 -1.31 1.99
CA HIS A 116 -16.25 -1.58 3.38
C HIS A 116 -17.12 -0.84 4.39
N GLU A 117 -17.50 0.41 4.11
CA GLU A 117 -18.36 1.24 4.97
C GLU A 117 -19.81 0.74 5.01
N SER A 118 -20.31 0.14 3.92
CA SER A 118 -21.69 -0.36 3.83
C SER A 118 -21.90 -1.71 4.51
N LYS A 119 -20.83 -2.40 4.92
CA LYS A 119 -20.94 -3.69 5.60
C LYS A 119 -21.08 -3.42 7.10
N PRO A 120 -22.12 -3.95 7.77
CA PRO A 120 -22.22 -3.86 9.22
C PRO A 120 -21.03 -4.61 9.83
N GLY A 121 -20.02 -3.85 10.26
CA GLY A 121 -18.88 -4.38 10.98
C GLY A 121 -19.16 -4.48 12.48
N PRO A 122 -18.33 -5.22 13.24
CA PRO A 122 -18.39 -5.24 14.70
C PRO A 122 -18.19 -3.81 15.26
N ARG A 123 -18.44 -3.60 16.56
CA ARG A 123 -18.38 -2.32 17.33
C ARG A 123 -17.07 -1.49 17.23
N ARG A 124 -16.16 -1.83 16.31
CA ARG A 124 -14.83 -1.26 16.09
C ARG A 124 -14.91 -0.09 15.11
N GLN A 125 -14.15 0.96 15.39
CA GLN A 125 -13.96 2.08 14.49
C GLN A 125 -13.12 1.65 13.29
N GLN A 126 -13.38 2.27 12.13
CA GLN A 126 -12.61 2.07 10.92
C GLN A 126 -12.11 3.39 10.38
N LYS A 127 -10.87 3.42 9.90
CA LYS A 127 -10.33 4.58 9.15
C LYS A 127 -9.63 4.10 7.89
N PHE A 128 -9.69 4.91 6.86
CA PHE A 128 -8.99 4.67 5.61
C PHE A 128 -7.94 5.74 5.35
N GLY A 129 -6.80 5.33 4.79
CA GLY A 129 -5.75 6.22 4.30
C GLY A 129 -5.39 5.84 2.86
N THR A 130 -5.07 6.81 2.01
CA THR A 130 -4.59 6.52 0.66
C THR A 130 -3.06 6.41 0.69
N LEU A 131 -2.53 5.26 0.27
CA LEU A 131 -1.08 5.02 0.25
C LEU A 131 -0.48 5.44 -1.10
N PHE A 132 -1.17 5.06 -2.17
CA PHE A 132 -0.68 5.10 -3.53
C PHE A 132 -1.85 5.32 -4.47
N LYS A 133 -1.70 6.21 -5.46
CA LYS A 133 -2.76 6.52 -6.42
C LYS A 133 -2.14 6.78 -7.79
N VAL A 134 -2.52 5.98 -8.77
CA VAL A 134 -2.10 6.18 -10.16
C VAL A 134 -3.13 7.04 -10.87
N GLU A 135 -2.70 8.14 -11.46
CA GLU A 135 -3.59 8.98 -12.25
C GLU A 135 -3.77 8.38 -13.64
N MET A 136 -4.98 7.89 -13.88
CA MET A 136 -5.48 7.49 -15.19
C MET A 136 -6.14 8.71 -15.82
N ASP A 137 -5.71 9.03 -17.04
CA ASP A 137 -6.36 10.04 -17.88
C ASP A 137 -7.85 9.70 -18.05
N CYS A 138 -8.69 10.71 -18.23
CA CYS A 138 -10.14 10.53 -18.40
C CYS A 138 -10.53 9.76 -19.68
N HIS A 139 -9.57 9.54 -20.58
CA HIS A 139 -9.73 8.78 -21.81
C HIS A 139 -9.13 7.39 -21.63
N PHE A 140 -9.93 6.39 -21.99
CA PHE A 140 -9.66 4.97 -21.82
C PHE A 140 -8.18 4.62 -22.13
N PRO A 141 -7.37 4.24 -21.14
CA PRO A 141 -6.04 3.72 -21.43
C PRO A 141 -6.19 2.43 -22.23
N SER A 142 -5.26 2.14 -23.14
CA SER A 142 -5.24 0.85 -23.84
C SER A 142 -5.27 -0.29 -22.82
N ILE A 143 -5.80 -1.46 -23.19
CA ILE A 143 -5.85 -2.66 -22.33
C ILE A 143 -4.49 -2.93 -21.67
N LYS A 144 -3.40 -2.77 -22.45
CA LYS A 144 -2.03 -2.89 -21.95
C LYS A 144 -1.68 -1.88 -20.85
N LYS A 145 -2.07 -0.61 -21.00
CA LYS A 145 -1.81 0.43 -19.97
C LYS A 145 -2.62 0.14 -18.70
N GLU A 146 -3.86 -0.34 -18.81
CA GLU A 146 -4.62 -0.77 -17.63
C GLU A 146 -3.93 -1.94 -16.90
N GLU A 147 -3.52 -2.97 -17.63
CA GLU A 147 -2.82 -4.13 -17.08
C GLU A 147 -1.52 -3.74 -16.37
N SER A 148 -0.69 -2.89 -16.99
CA SER A 148 0.53 -2.37 -16.35
C SER A 148 0.22 -1.62 -15.05
N VAL A 149 -0.84 -0.81 -15.01
CA VAL A 149 -1.22 -0.07 -13.80
C VAL A 149 -1.76 -1.02 -12.71
N ARG A 150 -2.47 -2.08 -13.08
CA ARG A 150 -2.91 -3.13 -12.13
C ARG A 150 -1.72 -3.81 -11.49
N HIS A 151 -0.75 -4.24 -12.30
CA HIS A 151 0.50 -4.84 -11.82
C HIS A 151 1.24 -3.90 -10.88
N LEU A 152 1.31 -2.61 -11.21
CA LEU A 152 1.96 -1.61 -10.36
C LEU A 152 1.21 -1.45 -9.01
N CYS A 153 -0.12 -1.45 -9.02
CA CYS A 153 -0.92 -1.39 -7.80
C CYS A 153 -0.76 -2.65 -6.93
N LEU A 154 -0.64 -3.83 -7.53
CA LEU A 154 -0.38 -5.08 -6.82
C LEU A 154 1.02 -5.09 -6.21
N PHE A 155 2.02 -4.62 -6.96
CA PHE A 155 3.38 -4.38 -6.45
C PHE A 155 3.38 -3.43 -5.26
N ALA A 156 2.75 -2.26 -5.41
CA ALA A 156 2.63 -1.28 -4.35
C ALA A 156 1.97 -1.88 -3.11
N MET A 157 0.88 -2.65 -3.26
CA MET A 157 0.21 -3.30 -2.13
C MET A 157 1.14 -4.27 -1.42
N ALA A 158 1.82 -5.16 -2.15
CA ALA A 158 2.76 -6.11 -1.57
C ALA A 158 3.92 -5.40 -0.85
N MET A 159 4.42 -4.31 -1.43
CA MET A 159 5.46 -3.48 -0.81
C MET A 159 4.99 -2.86 0.50
N TYR A 160 3.80 -2.24 0.56
CA TYR A 160 3.30 -1.66 1.80
C TYR A 160 2.97 -2.74 2.84
N THR A 161 2.47 -3.90 2.44
CA THR A 161 2.27 -5.05 3.32
C THR A 161 3.59 -5.50 3.94
N TYR A 162 4.66 -5.51 3.14
CA TYR A 162 6.01 -5.80 3.62
C TYR A 162 6.51 -4.76 4.62
N ILE A 163 6.42 -3.48 4.27
CA ILE A 163 6.98 -2.37 5.06
C ILE A 163 6.22 -2.18 6.37
N PHE A 164 4.90 -2.27 6.36
CA PHE A 164 4.09 -2.17 7.57
C PHE A 164 4.07 -3.46 8.40
N GLY A 165 4.79 -4.50 7.96
CA GLY A 165 4.99 -5.70 8.77
C GLY A 165 3.74 -6.56 8.92
N ALA A 166 2.80 -6.53 7.96
CA ALA A 166 1.62 -7.39 7.98
C ALA A 166 1.94 -8.90 7.80
N PHE A 167 3.21 -9.25 7.57
CA PHE A 167 3.75 -10.62 7.61
C PHE A 167 4.60 -10.92 8.87
N ARG A 168 4.62 -10.05 9.89
CA ARG A 168 5.48 -10.27 11.05
C ARG A 168 4.97 -11.42 11.92
N ASN A 169 5.83 -12.42 12.08
CA ASN A 169 5.68 -13.46 13.07
C ASN A 169 5.71 -12.79 14.47
N PRO A 170 4.80 -13.13 15.41
CA PRO A 170 4.76 -12.50 16.73
C PRO A 170 6.05 -12.66 17.55
N ASP A 171 6.86 -13.67 17.19
CA ASP A 171 8.10 -14.02 17.88
C ASP A 171 9.33 -13.23 17.42
N GLU A 172 9.22 -12.45 16.33
CA GLU A 172 10.32 -11.60 15.87
C GLU A 172 10.29 -10.24 16.60
N ASN A 173 10.79 -10.27 17.83
CA ASN A 173 11.29 -9.08 18.52
C ASN A 173 12.28 -8.35 17.60
N GLN A 174 12.00 -7.07 17.34
CA GLN A 174 12.91 -6.03 16.86
C GLN A 174 13.82 -6.42 15.68
N VAL A 175 13.55 -5.89 14.48
CA VAL A 175 14.52 -5.20 13.61
C VAL A 175 13.80 -4.86 12.29
N LEU A 176 13.46 -3.57 12.14
CA LEU A 176 13.74 -2.88 10.88
C LEU A 176 14.27 -1.50 11.25
N ALA A 177 15.58 -1.48 11.49
CA ALA A 177 16.46 -0.39 11.11
C ALA A 177 16.61 -0.39 9.58
#